data_AF-A0A1R1XIK6-F1
#
_entry.id   AF-A0A1R1XIK6-F1
#
_cell.length_a   1.000
_cell.length_b   1.000
_cell.length_c   1.000
_cell.angle_alpha   90.00
_cell.angle_beta   90.00
_cell.angle_gamma   90.00
#
_symmetry.space_group_name_H-M   'P 1'
#
loop_
_entity.id
_entity.type
_entity.pdbx_description
1 polymer ?
#
loop_
_entity_poly.entity_id
_entity_poly.type
_entity_poly.pdbx_seq_one_letter_code
_entity_poly.pdbx_strand_id
1 'polypeptide(L)'
;MMDQEDSNQVPVIQETFKELTENVIKLLNEQERNLEPEDPYVTTRIPLTDLAVYSELIEALPSIEEDFFDTSLTEKECKETIHLCPRIISMNYHPPPMNESVSSAVKKADACLHGIQISLAQATRPIDHYVHRIIQENSQANSKDPHILFFNTMRVLLADIAETVTQDR
;
A
#
# COMPACT_ATOMS: atom_id res chain seq x y z
N MET A 1 -77.00 7.91 26.20
CA MET A 1 -76.32 6.63 25.95
C MET A 1 -76.04 6.55 24.47
N MET A 2 -74.77 6.68 24.08
CA MET A 2 -74.11 5.98 22.96
C MET A 2 -72.75 6.66 22.73
N ASP A 3 -71.69 6.01 23.19
CA ASP A 3 -70.31 6.27 22.81
C ASP A 3 -69.69 4.91 22.51
N GLN A 4 -69.42 4.62 21.24
CA GLN A 4 -68.28 3.79 20.83
C GLN A 4 -68.11 3.86 19.31
N GLU A 5 -67.24 4.77 18.86
CA GLU A 5 -66.58 4.67 17.56
C GLU A 5 -65.21 4.04 17.81
N ASP A 6 -65.13 2.73 17.57
CA ASP A 6 -63.88 1.98 17.46
C ASP A 6 -63.53 1.87 15.97
N SER A 7 -62.68 2.79 15.52
CA SER A 7 -62.16 2.82 14.15
C SER A 7 -60.85 2.02 14.08
N ASN A 8 -60.99 0.74 13.76
CA ASN A 8 -59.94 -0.21 13.41
C ASN A 8 -59.08 0.24 12.19
N GLN A 9 -58.06 1.10 12.40
CA GLN A 9 -57.10 1.47 11.34
C GLN A 9 -55.70 0.85 11.49
N VAL A 10 -55.44 0.06 12.53
CA VAL A 10 -54.10 -0.48 12.83
C VAL A 10 -53.70 -1.77 12.06
N PRO A 11 -54.59 -2.67 11.59
CA PRO A 11 -54.13 -3.96 11.00
C PRO A 11 -53.46 -3.82 9.63
N VAL A 12 -54.00 -2.94 8.77
CA VAL A 12 -53.59 -2.84 7.35
C VAL A 12 -52.17 -2.27 7.22
N ILE A 13 -51.79 -1.33 8.08
CA ILE A 13 -50.47 -0.68 8.03
C ILE A 13 -49.36 -1.66 8.46
N GLN A 14 -49.62 -2.53 9.44
CA GLN A 14 -48.63 -3.52 9.87
C GLN A 14 -48.42 -4.61 8.81
N GLU A 15 -49.49 -5.05 8.17
CA GLU A 15 -49.44 -6.08 7.14
C GLU A 15 -48.74 -5.57 5.86
N THR A 16 -49.06 -4.34 5.43
CA THR A 16 -48.36 -3.68 4.31
C THR A 16 -46.88 -3.44 4.60
N PHE A 17 -46.51 -3.08 5.82
CA PHE A 17 -45.11 -2.88 6.19
C PHE A 17 -44.34 -4.20 6.21
N LYS A 18 -44.97 -5.28 6.68
CA LYS A 18 -44.39 -6.61 6.66
C LYS A 18 -44.21 -7.12 5.23
N GLU A 19 -45.21 -6.96 4.37
CA GLU A 19 -45.15 -7.30 2.96
C GLU A 19 -44.07 -6.49 2.22
N LEU A 20 -43.95 -5.20 2.53
CA LEU A 20 -42.87 -4.36 2.00
C LEU A 20 -41.49 -4.86 2.45
N THR A 21 -41.35 -5.24 3.71
CA THR A 21 -40.07 -5.74 4.26
C THR A 21 -39.68 -7.06 3.60
N GLU A 22 -40.64 -7.99 3.43
CA GLU A 22 -40.41 -9.26 2.75
C GLU A 22 -40.03 -9.05 1.27
N ASN A 23 -40.67 -8.09 0.58
CA ASN A 23 -40.33 -7.74 -0.79
C ASN A 23 -38.95 -7.09 -0.92
N VAL A 24 -38.56 -6.19 0.00
CA VAL A 24 -37.22 -5.57 0.00
C VAL A 24 -36.14 -6.63 0.25
N ILE A 25 -36.33 -7.52 1.22
CA ILE A 25 -35.38 -8.60 1.50
C ILE A 25 -35.26 -9.54 0.29
N LYS A 26 -36.39 -9.89 -0.34
CA LYS A 26 -36.40 -10.71 -1.56
C LYS A 26 -35.63 -10.03 -2.70
N LEU A 27 -35.83 -8.73 -2.92
CA LEU A 27 -35.14 -7.95 -3.96
C LEU A 27 -33.63 -7.87 -3.70
N LEU A 28 -33.21 -7.64 -2.46
CA LEU A 28 -31.79 -7.61 -2.10
C LEU A 28 -31.12 -8.99 -2.29
N ASN A 29 -31.80 -10.07 -1.91
CA ASN A 29 -31.30 -11.45 -2.11
C ASN A 29 -31.35 -11.91 -3.58
N GLU A 30 -32.23 -11.33 -4.40
CA GLU A 30 -32.21 -11.51 -5.86
C GLU A 30 -31.06 -10.72 -6.50
N GLN A 31 -30.71 -9.56 -5.95
CA GLN A 31 -29.58 -8.74 -6.39
C GLN A 31 -28.23 -9.39 -6.06
N GLU A 32 -28.06 -10.02 -4.89
CA GLU A 32 -26.84 -10.79 -4.56
C GLU A 32 -26.64 -12.05 -5.43
N ARG A 33 -27.73 -12.67 -5.91
CA ARG A 33 -27.68 -13.88 -6.77
C ARG A 33 -27.51 -13.57 -8.25
N ASN A 34 -27.79 -12.34 -8.67
CA ASN A 34 -27.63 -11.84 -10.04
C ASN A 34 -26.40 -10.91 -10.09
N LEU A 35 -25.20 -11.48 -9.92
CA LEU A 35 -23.95 -10.77 -10.22
C LEU A 35 -23.79 -10.62 -11.75
N GLU A 36 -24.47 -9.62 -12.31
CA GLU A 36 -24.16 -9.01 -13.61
C GLU A 36 -23.51 -7.62 -13.37
N PRO A 37 -22.83 -7.01 -14.36
CA PRO A 37 -21.63 -6.18 -14.15
C PRO A 37 -21.90 -4.95 -13.29
N GLU A 38 -20.88 -4.53 -12.54
CA GLU A 38 -20.87 -3.26 -11.79
C GLU A 38 -21.52 -2.15 -12.61
N ASP A 39 -22.57 -1.53 -12.04
CA ASP A 39 -23.27 -0.39 -12.65
C ASP A 39 -22.22 0.64 -13.09
N PRO A 40 -22.25 1.13 -14.35
CA PRO A 40 -21.23 2.04 -14.89
C PRO A 40 -21.12 3.38 -14.13
N TYR A 41 -22.06 3.70 -13.25
CA TYR A 41 -22.05 4.85 -12.36
C TYR A 41 -21.77 4.49 -10.88
N VAL A 42 -21.66 3.20 -10.55
CA VAL A 42 -21.31 2.69 -9.23
C VAL A 42 -19.94 2.05 -9.32
N THR A 43 -18.92 2.81 -8.95
CA THR A 43 -17.60 2.24 -8.72
C THR A 43 -17.53 1.75 -7.28
N THR A 44 -17.41 0.44 -7.10
CA THR A 44 -16.97 -0.12 -5.82
C THR A 44 -15.54 0.39 -5.60
N ARG A 45 -15.36 1.43 -4.77
CA ARG A 45 -14.02 1.68 -4.22
C ARG A 45 -13.67 0.43 -3.44
N ILE A 46 -12.55 -0.20 -3.77
CA ILE A 46 -11.96 -1.31 -3.00
C ILE A 46 -12.16 -0.99 -1.52
N PRO A 47 -12.71 -1.90 -0.69
CA PRO A 47 -12.84 -1.65 0.73
C PRO A 47 -11.46 -1.25 1.25
N LEU A 48 -11.30 0.02 1.61
CA LEU A 48 -10.08 0.51 2.22
C LEU A 48 -10.09 -0.08 3.63
N THR A 49 -9.29 -1.11 3.85
CA THR A 49 -9.12 -1.70 5.17
C THR A 49 -7.96 -1.01 5.84
N ASP A 50 -8.24 -0.26 6.90
CA ASP A 50 -7.22 0.39 7.70
C ASP A 50 -6.66 -0.56 8.75
N LEU A 51 -5.33 -0.56 8.92
CA LEU A 51 -4.65 -1.25 10.02
C LEU A 51 -4.60 -0.30 11.22
N ALA A 52 -5.35 -0.58 12.27
CA ALA A 52 -5.22 0.13 13.53
C ALA A 52 -3.84 -0.19 14.16
N VAL A 53 -3.15 0.84 14.66
CA VAL A 53 -1.88 0.66 15.39
C VAL A 53 -2.18 0.10 16.78
N TYR A 54 -1.43 -0.92 17.18
CA TYR A 54 -1.56 -1.61 18.48
C TYR A 54 -0.20 -1.75 19.15
N SER A 55 -0.18 -2.00 20.46
CA SER A 55 1.02 -1.93 21.30
C SER A 55 2.19 -2.79 20.78
N GLU A 56 1.92 -4.04 20.41
CA GLU A 56 2.94 -4.96 19.90
C GLU A 56 3.53 -4.47 18.56
N LEU A 57 2.74 -3.76 17.76
CA LEU A 57 3.20 -3.17 16.50
C LEU A 57 4.11 -1.96 16.74
N ILE A 58 3.79 -1.12 17.72
CA ILE A 58 4.64 0.01 18.15
C ILE A 58 5.98 -0.52 18.72
N GLU A 59 5.92 -1.58 19.51
CA GLU A 59 7.14 -2.20 20.07
C GLU A 59 8.04 -2.78 18.97
N ALA A 60 7.45 -3.44 17.97
CA ALA A 60 8.21 -4.00 16.85
C ALA A 60 8.71 -2.94 15.86
N LEU A 61 7.94 -1.85 15.65
CA LEU A 61 8.22 -0.77 14.72
C LEU A 61 8.04 0.60 15.43
N PRO A 62 9.02 1.05 16.23
CA PRO A 62 8.91 2.29 16.98
C PRO A 62 8.63 3.53 16.11
N SER A 63 9.01 3.50 14.83
CA SER A 63 8.79 4.57 13.87
C SER A 63 7.39 4.59 13.25
N ILE A 64 6.48 3.68 13.62
CA ILE A 64 5.18 3.52 12.94
C ILE A 64 4.20 4.69 13.16
N GLU A 65 4.33 5.40 14.28
CA GLU A 65 3.52 6.59 14.58
C GLU A 65 4.20 7.89 14.13
N GLU A 66 5.45 7.82 13.69
CA GLU A 66 6.18 8.98 13.20
C GLU A 66 5.67 9.37 11.81
N ASP A 67 5.56 10.68 11.53
CA ASP A 67 5.13 11.13 10.20
C ASP A 67 6.20 10.80 9.15
N PHE A 68 5.79 10.16 8.06
CA PHE A 68 6.69 9.67 7.03
C PHE A 68 7.48 10.78 6.32
N PHE A 69 6.92 11.99 6.26
CA PHE A 69 7.55 13.13 5.58
C PHE A 69 8.40 13.99 6.53
N ASP A 70 8.11 13.94 7.83
CA ASP A 70 8.87 14.62 8.87
C ASP A 70 9.95 13.72 9.51
N THR A 71 9.93 12.41 9.25
CA THR A 71 10.98 11.46 9.66
C THR A 71 12.23 11.62 8.82
N SER A 72 12.95 12.71 9.03
CA SER A 72 14.26 12.90 8.42
C SER A 72 15.32 12.10 9.20
N LEU A 73 15.61 10.88 8.75
CA LEU A 73 16.92 10.30 9.05
C LEU A 73 17.97 11.21 8.41
N THR A 74 18.98 11.66 9.15
CA THR A 74 19.99 12.55 8.57
C THR A 74 20.72 11.82 7.43
N GLU A 75 21.19 12.55 6.41
CA GLU A 75 21.97 11.96 5.30
C GLU A 75 23.12 11.10 5.85
N LYS A 76 23.73 11.54 6.95
CA LYS A 76 24.81 10.83 7.65
C LYS A 76 24.33 9.49 8.22
N GLU A 77 23.25 9.47 8.99
CA GLU A 77 22.74 8.23 9.62
C GLU A 77 22.28 7.23 8.55
N CYS A 78 21.55 7.71 7.53
CA CYS A 78 21.13 6.88 6.41
C CYS A 78 22.34 6.25 5.70
N LYS A 79 23.35 7.07 5.43
CA LYS A 79 24.60 6.65 4.80
C LYS A 79 25.37 5.65 5.66
N GLU A 80 25.46 5.87 6.96
CA GLU A 80 26.11 4.94 7.90
C GLU A 80 25.43 3.58 7.91
N THR A 81 24.10 3.53 8.06
CA THR A 81 23.33 2.27 8.02
C THR A 81 23.48 1.53 6.69
N ILE A 82 23.40 2.25 5.57
CA ILE A 82 23.60 1.69 4.23
C ILE A 82 25.03 1.16 4.06
N HIS A 83 26.05 1.87 4.57
CA HIS A 83 27.44 1.46 4.44
C HIS A 83 27.81 0.23 5.28
N LEU A 84 27.07 -0.05 6.37
CA LEU A 84 27.25 -1.29 7.13
C LEU A 84 26.88 -2.54 6.32
N CYS A 85 25.98 -2.43 5.34
CA CYS A 85 25.53 -3.57 4.53
C CYS A 85 26.45 -3.75 3.31
N PRO A 86 26.98 -4.95 3.01
CA PRO A 86 27.81 -5.16 1.81
C PRO A 86 27.12 -4.72 0.52
N ARG A 87 27.91 -4.23 -0.46
CA ARG A 87 27.40 -3.91 -1.79
C ARG A 87 27.37 -5.18 -2.65
N ILE A 88 26.29 -5.39 -3.40
CA ILE A 88 26.27 -6.43 -4.42
C ILE A 88 27.10 -5.98 -5.63
N ILE A 89 28.13 -6.76 -5.97
CA ILE A 89 29.07 -6.43 -7.06
C ILE A 89 28.39 -6.40 -8.43
N SER A 90 27.40 -7.27 -8.66
CA SER A 90 26.67 -7.34 -9.94
C SER A 90 25.67 -6.22 -10.15
N MET A 91 25.37 -5.41 -9.13
CA MET A 91 24.38 -4.34 -9.22
C MET A 91 25.02 -3.00 -9.54
N ASN A 92 24.47 -2.31 -10.55
CA ASN A 92 24.77 -0.92 -10.82
C ASN A 92 23.89 -0.02 -9.95
N TYR A 93 24.52 0.82 -9.12
CA TYR A 93 23.84 1.78 -8.25
C TYR A 93 23.90 3.21 -8.82
N HIS A 94 24.51 3.38 -9.99
CA HIS A 94 24.58 4.67 -10.67
C HIS A 94 23.41 4.79 -11.65
N PRO A 95 22.54 5.80 -11.49
CA PRO A 95 21.49 6.08 -12.45
C PRO A 95 22.09 6.61 -13.77
N PRO A 96 21.27 6.72 -14.84
CA PRO A 96 21.69 7.28 -16.10
C PRO A 96 22.26 8.70 -15.96
N PRO A 97 23.27 9.07 -16.78
CA PRO A 97 23.94 10.35 -16.70
C PRO A 97 22.99 11.52 -17.00
N MET A 98 23.30 12.69 -16.44
CA MET A 98 22.52 13.91 -16.62
C MET A 98 22.72 14.51 -18.03
N ASN A 99 21.68 15.13 -18.59
CA ASN A 99 21.81 15.86 -19.85
C ASN A 99 22.42 17.25 -19.60
N GLU A 100 23.66 17.48 -20.03
CA GLU A 100 24.37 18.74 -19.78
C GLU A 100 23.87 19.93 -20.63
N SER A 101 23.05 19.68 -21.65
CA SER A 101 22.58 20.69 -22.61
C SER A 101 21.33 21.48 -22.18
N VAL A 102 20.77 21.17 -21.00
CA VAL A 102 19.53 21.79 -20.50
C VAL A 102 19.77 23.08 -19.69
N SER A 103 18.69 23.82 -19.41
CA SER A 103 18.75 25.06 -18.61
C SER A 103 19.16 24.79 -17.16
N SER A 104 19.68 25.82 -16.46
CA SER A 104 20.15 25.67 -15.06
C SER A 104 19.05 25.22 -14.08
N ALA A 105 17.81 25.64 -14.30
CA ALA A 105 16.67 25.20 -13.50
C ALA A 105 16.39 23.70 -13.69
N VAL A 106 16.42 23.22 -14.94
CA VAL A 106 16.25 21.80 -15.27
C VAL A 106 17.40 20.98 -14.68
N LYS A 107 18.65 21.46 -14.75
CA LYS A 107 19.80 20.78 -14.11
C LYS A 107 19.63 20.59 -12.60
N LYS A 108 19.02 21.56 -11.91
CA LYS A 108 18.79 21.45 -10.46
C LYS A 108 17.72 20.40 -10.14
N ALA A 109 16.62 20.37 -10.89
CA ALA A 109 15.59 19.36 -10.74
C ALA A 109 16.15 17.95 -11.06
N ASP A 110 16.87 17.83 -12.18
CA ASP A 110 17.52 16.60 -12.61
C ASP A 110 18.53 16.09 -11.56
N ALA A 111 19.31 16.99 -10.93
CA ALA A 111 20.25 16.61 -9.87
C ALA A 111 19.53 16.07 -8.62
N CYS A 112 18.37 16.64 -8.29
CA CYS A 112 17.54 16.17 -7.18
C CYS A 112 16.98 14.77 -7.46
N LEU A 113 16.40 14.56 -8.65
CA LEU A 113 15.88 13.26 -9.09
C LEU A 113 17.01 12.21 -9.16
N HIS A 114 18.17 12.58 -9.66
CA HIS A 114 19.36 11.73 -9.66
C HIS A 114 19.80 11.33 -8.24
N GLY A 115 19.73 12.25 -7.27
CA GLY A 115 19.97 11.96 -5.86
C GLY A 115 18.97 10.94 -5.30
N ILE A 116 17.68 11.11 -5.59
CA ILE A 116 16.62 10.17 -5.19
C ILE A 116 16.87 8.76 -5.75
N GLN A 117 17.25 8.66 -7.04
CA GLN A 117 17.55 7.37 -7.67
C GLN A 117 18.72 6.65 -6.98
N ILE A 118 19.79 7.38 -6.62
CA ILE A 118 20.90 6.80 -5.87
C ILE A 118 20.43 6.28 -4.52
N SER A 119 19.64 7.07 -3.78
CA SER A 119 19.11 6.67 -2.47
C SER A 119 18.24 5.42 -2.55
N LEU A 120 17.33 5.34 -3.54
CA LEU A 120 16.49 4.16 -3.78
C LEU A 120 17.32 2.92 -4.10
N ALA A 121 18.32 3.05 -4.98
CA ALA A 121 19.23 1.94 -5.29
C ALA A 121 20.03 1.50 -4.07
N GLN A 122 20.50 2.44 -3.24
CA GLN A 122 21.26 2.12 -2.04
C GLN A 122 20.40 1.48 -0.94
N ALA A 123 19.12 1.84 -0.85
CA ALA A 123 18.16 1.25 0.09
C ALA A 123 17.93 -0.27 -0.14
N THR A 124 18.34 -0.83 -1.28
CA THR A 124 18.30 -2.28 -1.48
C THR A 124 19.39 -3.02 -0.70
N ARG A 125 20.46 -2.36 -0.25
CA ARG A 125 21.60 -3.03 0.42
C ARG A 125 21.22 -3.73 1.72
N PRO A 126 20.44 -3.12 2.65
CA PRO A 126 19.93 -3.83 3.82
C PRO A 126 19.06 -5.04 3.48
N ILE A 127 18.20 -4.91 2.45
CA ILE A 127 17.33 -5.99 1.97
C ILE A 127 18.17 -7.18 1.50
N ASP A 128 19.16 -6.90 0.65
CA ASP A 128 20.08 -7.87 0.08
C ASP A 128 20.90 -8.60 1.14
N HIS A 129 21.39 -7.84 2.11
CA HIS A 129 22.17 -8.39 3.20
C HIS A 129 21.32 -9.28 4.12
N TYR A 130 20.05 -8.92 4.36
CA TYR A 130 19.13 -9.74 5.14
C TYR A 130 18.79 -11.05 4.41
N VAL A 131 18.46 -10.99 3.12
CA VAL A 131 18.21 -12.19 2.30
C VAL A 131 19.43 -13.11 2.26
N HIS A 132 20.64 -12.55 2.12
CA HIS A 132 21.88 -13.32 2.21
C HIS A 132 21.99 -14.10 3.53
N ARG A 133 21.62 -13.48 4.66
CA ARG A 133 21.66 -14.10 5.98
C ARG A 133 20.67 -15.27 6.11
N ILE A 134 19.43 -15.10 5.61
CA ILE A 134 18.43 -16.18 5.59
C ILE A 134 19.00 -17.42 4.88
N ILE A 135 19.64 -17.23 3.72
CA ILE A 135 20.21 -18.32 2.92
C ILE A 135 21.39 -18.99 3.64
N GLN A 136 22.21 -18.22 4.35
CA GLN A 136 23.33 -18.76 5.15
C GLN A 136 22.83 -19.60 6.34
N GLU A 137 21.77 -19.14 7.02
CA GLU A 137 21.21 -19.81 8.19
C GLU A 137 20.37 -21.04 7.80
N ASN A 138 19.71 -21.01 6.65
CA ASN A 138 18.89 -22.09 6.14
C ASN A 138 19.29 -22.48 4.71
N SER A 139 20.05 -23.57 4.60
CA SER A 139 20.47 -24.13 3.30
C SER A 139 19.35 -24.56 2.35
N GLN A 140 18.11 -24.73 2.84
CA GLN A 140 16.95 -25.04 2.01
C GLN A 140 16.17 -23.79 1.57
N ALA A 141 16.49 -22.62 2.13
CA ALA A 141 15.86 -21.37 1.75
C ALA A 141 16.07 -21.09 0.27
N ASN A 142 15.00 -20.69 -0.40
CA ASN A 142 14.99 -20.43 -1.84
C ASN A 142 13.94 -19.34 -2.14
N SER A 143 13.70 -19.06 -3.41
CA SER A 143 12.76 -18.00 -3.83
C SER A 143 11.31 -18.21 -3.39
N LYS A 144 10.93 -19.40 -2.91
CA LYS A 144 9.60 -19.68 -2.35
C LYS A 144 9.51 -19.44 -0.84
N ASP A 145 10.62 -19.16 -0.18
CA ASP A 145 10.61 -18.75 1.23
C ASP A 145 9.81 -17.44 1.37
N PRO A 146 8.81 -17.37 2.27
CA PRO A 146 7.94 -16.19 2.39
C PRO A 146 8.69 -14.89 2.69
N HIS A 147 9.77 -14.96 3.48
CA HIS A 147 10.57 -13.78 3.80
C HIS A 147 11.38 -13.34 2.57
N ILE A 148 12.02 -14.29 1.87
CA ILE A 148 12.74 -13.98 0.63
C ILE A 148 11.80 -13.39 -0.42
N LEU A 149 10.58 -13.93 -0.56
CA LEU A 149 9.57 -13.40 -1.46
C LEU A 149 9.16 -11.97 -1.10
N PHE A 150 8.90 -11.71 0.19
CA PHE A 150 8.58 -10.36 0.68
C PHE A 150 9.71 -9.37 0.37
N PHE A 151 10.95 -9.70 0.74
CA PHE A 151 12.10 -8.84 0.48
C PHE A 151 12.37 -8.61 -1.00
N ASN A 152 12.20 -9.65 -1.84
CA ASN A 152 12.30 -9.50 -3.28
C ASN A 152 11.21 -8.56 -3.83
N THR A 153 9.99 -8.64 -3.31
CA THR A 153 8.90 -7.72 -3.69
C THR A 153 9.25 -6.28 -3.32
N MET A 154 9.73 -6.02 -2.10
CA MET A 154 10.19 -4.69 -1.68
C MET A 154 11.33 -4.17 -2.55
N ARG A 155 12.29 -5.02 -2.90
CA ARG A 155 13.39 -4.68 -3.82
C ARG A 155 12.89 -4.30 -5.21
N VAL A 156 11.90 -5.03 -5.75
CA VAL A 156 11.30 -4.74 -7.06
C VAL A 156 10.53 -3.41 -7.02
N LEU A 157 9.76 -3.14 -5.96
CA LEU A 157 9.04 -1.87 -5.81
C LEU A 157 9.99 -0.66 -5.75
N LEU A 158 11.12 -0.78 -5.03
CA LEU A 158 12.14 0.29 -5.02
C LEU A 158 12.74 0.53 -6.42
N ALA A 159 12.95 -0.54 -7.20
CA ALA A 159 13.46 -0.44 -8.56
C ALA A 159 12.45 0.21 -9.51
N ASP A 160 11.17 -0.14 -9.40
CA ASP A 160 10.06 0.42 -10.18
C ASP A 160 9.89 1.93 -9.92
N ILE A 161 9.97 2.36 -8.65
CA ILE A 161 9.95 3.79 -8.30
C ILE A 161 11.18 4.50 -8.90
N ALA A 162 12.38 3.90 -8.82
CA ALA A 162 13.58 4.48 -9.41
C ALA A 162 13.51 4.57 -10.96
N GLU A 163 12.85 3.60 -11.60
CA GLU A 163 12.56 3.62 -13.04
C GLU A 163 11.57 4.74 -13.39
N THR A 164 10.49 4.91 -12.62
CA THR A 164 9.53 6.01 -12.81
C THR A 164 10.24 7.37 -12.72
N VAL A 165 11.11 7.55 -11.72
CA VAL A 165 11.97 8.74 -11.62
C VAL A 165 12.90 8.89 -12.82
N THR A 166 13.34 7.80 -13.44
CA THR A 166 14.15 7.85 -14.66
C THR A 166 13.35 8.35 -15.86
N GLN A 167 12.09 7.96 -15.97
CA GLN A 167 11.20 8.36 -17.06
C GLN A 167 10.76 9.83 -16.96
N ASP A 168 10.70 10.37 -15.74
CA ASP A 168 10.33 11.77 -15.47
C ASP A 168 11.49 12.78 -15.60
N ARG A 169 12.73 12.30 -15.81
CA ARG A 169 13.95 13.12 -16.02
C ARG A 169 14.14 13.52 -17.49
#